data_AF-A0A8B4I5L2-F1
#
_entry.id   AF-A0A8B4I5L2-F1
#
_cell.length_a   1.000
_cell.length_b   1.000
_cell.length_c   1.000
_cell.angle_alpha   90.00
_cell.angle_beta   90.00
_cell.angle_gamma   90.00
#
_symmetry.space_group_name_H-M   'P 1'
#
loop_
_entity.id
_entity.type
_entity.pdbx_description
1 polymer ?
#
loop_
_entity_poly.entity_id
_entity_poly.type
_entity_poly.pdbx_seq_one_letter_code
_entity_poly.pdbx_strand_id
1 'polypeptide(L)'
;MATCGEVLVNLLERYGVDQVFGIPGVHTVELYRGLARSRIRHVTPRHEQGAGFMADGYARTSGKPGVCFIITGPGMTNITTAMGQAYADSIPMLVISSVQSRNQLGGGRGKLHELPNQGAMIAGVAAFSHTLMSAAELPGVLARAFALFQAGRPRPVHIEIPLDVLVENADALLASAPVSVARAGAAPSAVKQMSQLLAAAKRPLILAGGGAIDAAAPLMRLAETLGAPVALTINAKGMLPSTHPLLLGSTQTLVATRALVAEADVVLAIGTELAETDYDVTFAGGFELPGLLLRVDIDPDQTVRNYPPHVALVADAQLAAEALLAELSTTPLPARHSDWGTQRVARLWAELTPTWDAARARKPCSSTPSCRHCPTPCWWAIPPSRCTAAT
;
A
#
# COMPACT_ATOMS: atom_id res chain seq x y z
N MET A 1 0.61 31.76 24.22
CA MET A 1 0.16 30.42 24.60
C MET A 1 -0.25 29.72 23.32
N ALA A 2 0.43 28.63 23.00
CA ALA A 2 0.11 27.76 21.87
C ALA A 2 -0.97 26.76 22.28
N THR A 3 -1.98 26.62 21.43
CA THR A 3 -3.04 25.63 21.63
C THR A 3 -2.59 24.23 21.19
N CYS A 4 -3.31 23.19 21.60
CA CYS A 4 -3.08 21.82 21.13
C CYS A 4 -3.09 21.73 19.59
N GLY A 5 -3.98 22.47 18.92
CA GLY A 5 -4.03 22.52 17.45
C GLY A 5 -2.77 23.11 16.82
N GLU A 6 -2.23 24.19 17.39
CA GLU A 6 -0.98 24.80 16.92
C GLU A 6 0.24 23.90 17.16
N VAL A 7 0.31 23.27 18.34
CA VAL A 7 1.37 22.32 18.67
C VAL A 7 1.34 21.07 17.77
N LEU A 8 0.16 20.57 17.44
CA LEU A 8 0.00 19.46 16.50
C LEU A 8 0.65 19.79 15.16
N VAL A 9 0.38 20.97 14.60
CA VAL A 9 1.00 21.38 13.33
C VAL A 9 2.52 21.49 13.47
N ASN A 10 3.03 22.04 14.57
CA ASN A 10 4.48 22.09 14.80
C ASN A 10 5.12 20.70 14.89
N LEU A 11 4.44 19.73 15.52
CA LEU A 11 4.94 18.36 15.58
C LEU A 11 4.92 17.69 14.21
N LEU A 12 3.88 17.90 13.40
CA LEU A 12 3.82 17.39 12.04
C LEU A 12 5.01 17.89 11.19
N GLU A 13 5.39 19.17 11.32
CA GLU A 13 6.60 19.70 10.66
C GLU A 13 7.87 18.94 11.08
N ARG A 14 8.02 18.64 12.38
CA ARG A 14 9.17 17.90 12.90
C ARG A 14 9.18 16.45 12.41
N TYR A 15 8.01 15.84 12.22
CA TYR A 15 7.87 14.54 11.57
C TYR A 15 8.11 14.58 10.05
N GLY A 16 8.45 15.74 9.49
CA GLY A 16 8.78 15.90 8.08
C GLY A 16 7.57 16.03 7.15
N VAL A 17 6.39 16.28 7.71
CA VAL A 17 5.19 16.61 6.93
C VAL A 17 5.39 17.98 6.29
N ASP A 18 5.21 18.05 4.97
CA ASP A 18 5.32 19.29 4.20
C ASP A 18 4.01 19.66 3.49
N GLN A 19 3.02 18.77 3.47
CA GLN A 19 1.74 18.99 2.81
C GLN A 19 0.58 18.40 3.61
N VAL A 20 -0.51 19.17 3.70
CA VAL A 20 -1.77 18.76 4.36
C VAL A 20 -2.95 19.07 3.44
N PHE A 21 -3.90 18.15 3.36
CA PHE A 21 -5.12 18.26 2.57
C PHE A 21 -6.34 18.44 3.49
N GLY A 22 -7.21 19.41 3.23
CA GLY A 22 -8.38 19.58 4.09
C GLY A 22 -9.23 20.77 3.75
N ILE A 23 -10.47 20.77 4.24
CA ILE A 23 -11.42 21.88 4.06
C ILE A 23 -11.56 22.60 5.41
N PRO A 24 -11.33 23.93 5.48
CA PRO A 24 -11.49 24.67 6.72
C PRO A 24 -12.96 24.70 7.14
N GLY A 25 -13.20 24.56 8.44
CA GLY A 25 -14.53 24.67 9.00
C GLY A 25 -14.48 25.10 10.46
N VAL A 26 -15.64 25.45 11.01
CA VAL A 26 -15.75 26.05 12.36
C VAL A 26 -15.16 25.16 13.46
N HIS A 27 -15.19 23.84 13.30
CA HIS A 27 -14.67 22.87 14.27
C HIS A 27 -13.16 22.58 14.12
N THR A 28 -12.50 23.05 13.05
CA THR A 28 -11.08 22.78 12.77
C THR A 28 -10.19 24.03 12.86
N VAL A 29 -10.74 25.17 13.27
CA VAL A 29 -10.08 26.49 13.25
C VAL A 29 -8.68 26.49 13.87
N GLU A 30 -8.48 25.80 14.99
CA GLU A 30 -7.17 25.76 15.68
C GLU A 30 -6.08 25.07 14.85
N LEU A 31 -6.43 24.05 14.07
CA LEU A 31 -5.50 23.40 13.15
C LEU A 31 -5.03 24.39 12.07
N TYR A 32 -5.95 25.20 11.55
CA TYR A 32 -5.64 26.22 10.54
C TYR A 32 -4.87 27.40 11.11
N ARG A 33 -5.08 27.75 12.38
CA ARG A 33 -4.24 28.74 13.08
C ARG A 33 -2.79 28.27 13.17
N GLY A 34 -2.58 26.98 13.46
CA GLY A 34 -1.25 26.35 13.40
C GLY A 34 -0.65 26.42 12.00
N LEU A 35 -1.41 26.05 10.97
CA LEU A 35 -0.96 26.08 9.57
C LEU A 35 -0.55 27.49 9.11
N ALA A 36 -1.24 28.54 9.55
CA ALA A 36 -0.90 29.93 9.21
C ALA A 36 0.50 30.36 9.68
N ARG A 37 1.09 29.63 10.63
CA ARG A 37 2.44 29.88 11.19
C ARG A 37 3.45 28.81 10.77
N SER A 38 3.03 27.86 9.93
CA SER A 38 3.80 26.69 9.52
C SER A 38 4.35 26.85 8.10
N ARG A 39 5.36 26.03 7.77
CA ARG A 39 5.89 25.82 6.41
C ARG A 39 5.10 24.76 5.64
N ILE A 40 4.19 24.04 6.29
CA ILE A 40 3.33 23.04 5.67
C ILE A 40 2.44 23.72 4.62
N ARG A 41 2.49 23.20 3.40
CA ARG A 41 1.60 23.62 2.34
C ARG A 41 0.22 23.02 2.55
N HIS A 42 -0.76 23.87 2.82
CA HIS A 42 -2.17 23.46 2.83
C HIS A 42 -2.75 23.43 1.40
N VAL A 43 -3.51 22.38 1.09
CA VAL A 43 -4.27 22.26 -0.16
C VAL A 43 -5.74 22.03 0.17
N THR A 44 -6.59 22.96 -0.28
CA THR A 44 -8.04 22.90 -0.06
C THR A 44 -8.75 22.18 -1.22
N PRO A 45 -9.25 20.95 -1.04
CA PRO A 45 -10.11 20.30 -2.02
C PRO A 45 -11.54 20.86 -1.96
N ARG A 46 -12.42 20.36 -2.83
CA ARG A 46 -13.86 20.68 -2.83
C ARG A 46 -14.74 19.60 -2.20
N HIS A 47 -14.14 18.50 -1.76
CA HIS A 47 -14.79 17.40 -1.07
C HIS A 47 -13.76 16.63 -0.22
N GLU A 48 -14.11 16.13 0.96
CA GLU A 48 -13.18 15.41 1.85
C GLU A 48 -12.71 14.08 1.26
N GLN A 49 -13.54 13.43 0.45
CA GLN A 49 -13.11 12.29 -0.38
C GLN A 49 -11.91 12.67 -1.27
N GLY A 50 -11.97 13.87 -1.88
CA GLY A 50 -10.85 14.42 -2.64
C GLY A 50 -9.62 14.66 -1.77
N ALA A 51 -9.80 15.14 -0.53
CA ALA A 51 -8.68 15.27 0.42
C ALA A 51 -7.98 13.92 0.65
N GLY A 52 -8.76 12.87 0.93
CA GLY A 52 -8.24 11.53 1.16
C GLY A 52 -7.53 10.95 -0.07
N PHE A 53 -8.09 11.06 -1.27
CA PHE A 53 -7.42 10.57 -2.48
C PHE A 53 -6.19 11.39 -2.87
N MET A 54 -6.15 12.69 -2.56
CA MET A 54 -4.94 13.51 -2.72
C MET A 54 -3.84 13.05 -1.75
N ALA A 55 -4.19 12.77 -0.49
CA ALA A 55 -3.26 12.22 0.50
C ALA A 55 -2.73 10.84 0.09
N ASP A 56 -3.59 9.97 -0.44
CA ASP A 56 -3.19 8.66 -0.99
C ASP A 56 -2.19 8.83 -2.15
N GLY A 57 -2.53 9.63 -3.15
CA GLY A 57 -1.64 9.88 -4.30
C GLY A 57 -0.33 10.56 -3.91
N TYR A 58 -0.37 11.49 -2.95
CA TYR A 58 0.83 12.10 -2.38
C TYR A 58 1.73 11.06 -1.72
N ALA A 59 1.16 10.14 -0.94
CA ALA A 59 1.95 9.11 -0.28
C ALA A 59 2.67 8.19 -1.27
N ARG A 60 1.99 7.76 -2.34
CA ARG A 60 2.57 6.91 -3.38
C ARG A 60 3.69 7.57 -4.16
N THR A 61 3.62 8.88 -4.36
CA THR A 61 4.56 9.61 -5.23
C THR A 61 5.72 10.25 -4.46
N SER A 62 5.55 10.52 -3.16
CA SER A 62 6.56 11.16 -2.31
C SER A 62 7.27 10.18 -1.38
N GLY A 63 6.68 9.02 -1.08
CA GLY A 63 7.14 8.12 -0.02
C GLY A 63 6.89 8.65 1.40
N LYS A 64 6.16 9.77 1.56
CA LYS A 64 5.83 10.38 2.85
C LYS A 64 4.37 10.14 3.24
N PRO A 65 4.00 10.13 4.52
CA PRO A 65 2.60 10.00 4.92
C PRO A 65 1.73 11.12 4.37
N GLY A 66 0.57 10.78 3.79
CA GLY A 66 -0.44 11.76 3.39
C GLY A 66 -1.24 12.21 4.61
N VAL A 67 -1.36 13.52 4.84
CA VAL A 67 -2.03 14.06 6.04
C VAL A 67 -3.31 14.82 5.67
N CYS A 68 -4.41 14.47 6.34
CA CYS A 68 -5.74 15.05 6.12
C CYS A 68 -6.26 15.75 7.38
N PHE A 69 -6.76 16.99 7.22
CA PHE A 69 -7.51 17.71 8.27
C PHE A 69 -9.00 17.74 7.93
N ILE A 70 -9.80 17.04 8.73
CA ILE A 70 -11.20 16.73 8.44
C ILE A 70 -12.11 17.23 9.55
N ILE A 71 -13.27 17.76 9.17
CA ILE A 71 -14.27 18.20 10.15
C ILE A 71 -15.01 17.00 10.76
N THR A 72 -15.62 17.21 11.92
CA THR A 72 -16.56 16.29 12.57
C THR A 72 -17.63 15.75 11.62
N GLY A 73 -18.19 14.58 11.89
CA GLY A 73 -19.47 14.14 11.33
C GLY A 73 -19.44 13.93 9.81
N PRO A 74 -20.12 14.77 9.00
CA PRO A 74 -20.17 14.60 7.55
C PRO A 74 -18.79 14.58 6.88
N GLY A 75 -17.81 15.34 7.41
CA GLY A 75 -16.44 15.29 6.89
C GLY A 75 -15.82 13.91 7.01
N MET A 76 -16.05 13.25 8.16
CA MET A 76 -15.58 11.90 8.39
C MET A 76 -16.30 10.89 7.50
N THR A 77 -17.63 10.96 7.34
CA THR A 77 -18.34 10.07 6.41
C THR A 77 -17.89 10.26 4.96
N ASN A 78 -17.51 11.47 4.57
CA ASN A 78 -17.04 11.77 3.21
C ASN A 78 -15.64 11.21 2.92
N ILE A 79 -14.70 11.23 3.89
CA ILE A 79 -13.34 10.71 3.68
C ILE A 79 -13.26 9.18 3.81
N THR A 80 -14.22 8.53 4.49
CA THR A 80 -14.19 7.08 4.76
C THR A 80 -13.91 6.23 3.52
N THR A 81 -14.43 6.59 2.34
CA THR A 81 -14.15 5.88 1.08
C THR A 81 -12.66 5.88 0.74
N ALA A 82 -12.01 7.04 0.83
CA ALA A 82 -10.58 7.17 0.53
C ALA A 82 -9.72 6.48 1.62
N MET A 83 -10.15 6.52 2.88
CA MET A 83 -9.51 5.73 3.94
C MET A 83 -9.62 4.23 3.66
N GLY A 84 -10.78 3.73 3.22
CA GLY A 84 -10.94 2.31 2.87
C GLY A 84 -9.98 1.87 1.77
N GLN A 85 -9.81 2.68 0.72
CA GLN A 85 -8.84 2.41 -0.34
C GLN A 85 -7.41 2.40 0.19
N ALA A 86 -7.03 3.46 0.91
CA ALA A 86 -5.69 3.57 1.50
C ALA A 86 -5.40 2.45 2.51
N TYR A 87 -6.43 1.96 3.21
CA TYR A 87 -6.33 0.78 4.04
C TYR A 87 -5.97 -0.42 3.16
N ALA A 88 -6.79 -0.78 2.18
CA ALA A 88 -6.54 -1.94 1.31
C ALA A 88 -5.14 -1.93 0.68
N ASP A 89 -4.66 -0.77 0.23
CA ASP A 89 -3.40 -0.63 -0.49
C ASP A 89 -2.17 -0.40 0.41
N SER A 90 -2.33 -0.50 1.74
CA SER A 90 -1.27 -0.28 2.72
C SER A 90 -0.60 1.11 2.64
N ILE A 91 -1.42 2.16 2.52
CA ILE A 91 -0.96 3.55 2.35
C ILE A 91 -0.82 4.26 3.71
N PRO A 92 0.33 4.93 3.98
CA PRO A 92 0.50 5.73 5.19
C PRO A 92 -0.34 7.01 5.08
N MET A 93 -1.50 7.02 5.73
CA MET A 93 -2.40 8.17 5.77
C MET A 93 -2.70 8.56 7.21
N LEU A 94 -2.50 9.82 7.57
CA LEU A 94 -2.88 10.36 8.88
C LEU A 94 -4.10 11.26 8.72
N VAL A 95 -5.22 10.86 9.30
CA VAL A 95 -6.45 11.65 9.31
C VAL A 95 -6.64 12.25 10.70
N ILE A 96 -6.48 13.56 10.80
CA ILE A 96 -6.78 14.33 12.00
C ILE A 96 -8.17 14.93 11.84
N SER A 97 -9.04 14.64 12.80
CA SER A 97 -10.37 15.22 12.82
C SER A 97 -10.67 15.93 14.13
N SER A 98 -11.62 16.86 14.08
CA SER A 98 -12.30 17.31 15.29
C SER A 98 -13.38 16.30 15.70
N VAL A 99 -13.82 16.35 16.96
CA VAL A 99 -15.08 15.76 17.48
C VAL A 99 -15.70 16.72 18.51
N GLN A 100 -16.95 16.51 18.92
CA GLN A 100 -17.59 17.37 19.93
C GLN A 100 -16.80 17.41 21.24
N SER A 101 -17.01 18.46 22.05
CA SER A 101 -16.32 18.61 23.33
C SER A 101 -16.52 17.40 24.24
N ARG A 102 -15.56 17.11 25.11
CA ARG A 102 -15.55 15.90 25.97
C ARG A 102 -16.87 15.68 26.73
N ASN A 103 -17.47 16.75 27.26
CA ASN A 103 -18.73 16.70 28.01
C ASN A 103 -20.00 16.49 27.14
N GLN A 104 -19.84 16.38 25.82
CA GLN A 104 -20.90 16.19 24.83
C GLN A 104 -20.75 14.89 24.04
N LEU A 105 -19.63 14.18 24.17
CA LEU A 105 -19.38 12.93 23.44
C LEU A 105 -20.47 11.88 23.75
N GLY A 106 -21.05 11.30 22.69
CA GLY A 106 -22.11 10.30 22.79
C GLY A 106 -23.41 10.79 23.43
N GLY A 107 -23.60 12.11 23.56
CA GLY A 107 -24.73 12.69 24.30
C GLY A 107 -26.06 12.62 23.57
N GLY A 108 -26.07 12.49 22.24
CA GLY A 108 -27.28 12.40 21.41
C GLY A 108 -28.14 13.67 21.46
N ARG A 109 -27.51 14.84 21.66
CA ARG A 109 -28.21 16.11 21.95
C ARG A 109 -28.52 16.94 20.70
N GLY A 110 -28.27 16.40 19.51
CA GLY A 110 -28.48 17.09 18.23
C GLY A 110 -27.48 18.22 18.01
N LYS A 111 -26.23 18.06 18.49
CA LYS A 111 -25.17 19.06 18.21
C LYS A 111 -24.84 19.06 16.73
N LEU A 112 -24.35 20.20 16.24
CA LEU A 112 -23.91 20.33 14.85
C LEU A 112 -22.89 19.23 14.55
N HIS A 113 -23.14 18.44 13.51
CA HIS A 113 -22.29 17.34 13.05
C HIS A 113 -22.07 16.20 14.07
N GLU A 114 -22.95 16.06 15.06
CA GLU A 114 -22.91 14.95 16.01
C GLU A 114 -23.18 13.61 15.33
N LEU A 115 -22.29 12.65 15.56
CA LEU A 115 -22.50 11.23 15.27
C LEU A 115 -22.59 10.45 16.58
N PRO A 116 -23.32 9.31 16.62
CA PRO A 116 -23.39 8.48 17.83
C PRO A 116 -22.01 8.04 18.33
N ASN A 117 -21.13 7.65 17.40
CA ASN A 117 -19.74 7.32 17.69
C ASN A 117 -18.89 7.44 16.41
N GLN A 118 -18.18 8.56 16.26
CA GLN A 118 -17.33 8.85 15.10
C GLN A 118 -16.14 7.89 15.04
N GLY A 119 -15.45 7.67 16.16
CA GLY A 119 -14.30 6.78 16.23
C GLY A 119 -14.61 5.34 15.83
N ALA A 120 -15.75 4.79 16.28
CA ALA A 120 -16.19 3.43 15.94
C ALA A 120 -16.56 3.27 14.47
N MET A 121 -17.21 4.29 13.87
CA MET A 121 -17.53 4.29 12.44
C MET A 121 -16.27 4.17 11.56
N ILE A 122 -15.17 4.80 11.98
CA ILE A 122 -13.92 4.87 11.22
C ILE A 122 -12.98 3.70 11.51
N ALA A 123 -13.16 3.01 12.64
CA ALA A 123 -12.28 1.92 13.07
C ALA A 123 -12.16 0.76 12.06
N GLY A 124 -13.17 0.55 11.21
CA GLY A 124 -13.13 -0.49 10.17
C GLY A 124 -12.22 -0.18 8.97
N VAL A 125 -11.76 1.06 8.82
CA VAL A 125 -10.92 1.51 7.69
C VAL A 125 -9.63 2.22 8.15
N ALA A 126 -9.23 2.00 9.39
CA ALA A 126 -8.00 2.53 9.96
C ALA A 126 -7.28 1.42 10.75
N ALA A 127 -5.95 1.43 10.79
CA ALA A 127 -5.21 0.55 11.69
C ALA A 127 -5.54 0.85 13.15
N PHE A 128 -5.81 2.11 13.47
CA PHE A 128 -6.48 2.49 14.70
C PHE A 128 -7.18 3.84 14.57
N SER A 129 -8.14 4.05 15.47
CA SER A 129 -8.84 5.30 15.70
C SER A 129 -8.63 5.70 17.17
N HIS A 130 -8.14 6.91 17.44
CA HIS A 130 -7.83 7.38 18.80
C HIS A 130 -8.52 8.71 19.10
N THR A 131 -9.26 8.80 20.21
CA THR A 131 -9.81 10.06 20.72
C THR A 131 -8.81 10.69 21.68
N LEU A 132 -8.30 11.88 21.35
CA LEU A 132 -7.31 12.60 22.15
C LEU A 132 -8.00 13.32 23.33
N MET A 133 -7.96 12.75 24.53
CA MET A 133 -8.72 13.26 25.69
C MET A 133 -8.00 14.39 26.45
N SER A 134 -6.71 14.59 26.18
CA SER A 134 -5.88 15.68 26.70
C SER A 134 -4.79 16.05 25.70
N ALA A 135 -4.42 17.33 25.63
CA ALA A 135 -3.28 17.78 24.83
C ALA A 135 -1.99 17.01 25.16
N ALA A 136 -1.80 16.60 26.42
CA ALA A 136 -0.59 15.88 26.87
C ALA A 136 -0.37 14.52 26.18
N GLU A 137 -1.41 13.90 25.64
CA GLU A 137 -1.31 12.61 24.92
C GLU A 137 -0.73 12.77 23.51
N LEU A 138 -0.77 13.98 22.95
CA LEU A 138 -0.51 14.26 21.53
C LEU A 138 0.84 13.69 21.05
N PRO A 139 1.99 13.89 21.74
CA PRO A 139 3.26 13.36 21.26
C PRO A 139 3.27 11.83 21.19
N GLY A 140 2.67 11.16 22.18
CA GLY A 140 2.63 9.69 22.26
C GLY A 140 1.75 9.07 21.18
N VAL A 141 0.58 9.66 20.90
CA VAL A 141 -0.32 9.16 19.85
C VAL A 141 0.27 9.38 18.46
N LEU A 142 0.91 10.53 18.21
CA LEU A 142 1.64 10.76 16.97
C LEU A 142 2.82 9.80 16.81
N ALA A 143 3.61 9.56 17.87
CA ALA A 143 4.69 8.59 17.83
C ALA A 143 4.20 7.19 17.46
N ARG A 144 3.04 6.75 18.00
CA ARG A 144 2.40 5.48 17.64
C ARG A 144 2.00 5.43 16.16
N ALA A 145 1.41 6.51 15.63
CA ALA A 145 1.02 6.59 14.22
C ALA A 145 2.25 6.50 13.29
N PHE A 146 3.28 7.29 13.56
CA PHE A 146 4.49 7.32 12.74
C PHE A 146 5.36 6.08 12.89
N ALA A 147 5.32 5.38 14.04
CA ALA A 147 5.95 4.07 14.19
C ALA A 147 5.36 3.04 13.22
N LEU A 148 4.03 3.02 13.08
CA LEU A 148 3.34 2.15 12.13
C LEU A 148 3.73 2.47 10.68
N PHE A 149 3.81 3.75 10.32
CA PHE A 149 4.21 4.17 8.98
C PHE A 149 5.67 3.84 8.65
N GLN A 150 6.56 3.89 9.63
CA GLN A 150 8.00 3.68 9.43
C GLN A 150 8.41 2.21 9.42
N ALA A 151 7.83 1.40 10.31
CA ALA A 151 8.34 0.08 10.66
C ALA A 151 7.30 -1.06 10.66
N GLY A 152 6.01 -0.74 10.53
CA GLY A 152 4.94 -1.74 10.39
C GLY A 152 4.43 -1.83 8.96
N ARG A 153 3.25 -2.43 8.79
CA ARG A 153 2.48 -2.32 7.55
C ARG A 153 1.69 -1.01 7.56
N PRO A 154 2.00 -0.03 6.71
CA PRO A 154 1.31 1.24 6.74
C PRO A 154 -0.18 1.07 6.42
N ARG A 155 -1.01 1.86 7.08
CA ARG A 155 -2.47 1.92 6.92
C ARG A 155 -2.94 3.31 7.36
N PRO A 156 -4.17 3.73 7.03
CA PRO A 156 -4.74 4.93 7.61
C PRO A 156 -4.76 4.87 9.14
N VAL A 157 -4.44 5.99 9.77
CA VAL A 157 -4.58 6.22 11.20
C VAL A 157 -5.53 7.40 11.39
N HIS A 158 -6.50 7.25 12.28
CA HIS A 158 -7.42 8.32 12.65
C HIS A 158 -7.12 8.81 14.08
N ILE A 159 -6.97 10.12 14.24
CA ILE A 159 -6.91 10.77 15.54
C ILE A 159 -8.00 11.84 15.55
N GLU A 160 -9.00 11.67 16.40
CA GLU A 160 -10.03 12.69 16.63
C GLU A 160 -9.72 13.49 17.90
N ILE A 161 -9.95 14.80 17.84
CA ILE A 161 -9.63 15.73 18.92
C ILE A 161 -10.89 16.50 19.31
N PRO A 162 -11.38 16.37 20.55
CA PRO A 162 -12.50 17.17 21.04
C PRO A 162 -12.26 18.66 20.90
N LEU A 163 -13.30 19.43 20.60
CA LEU A 163 -13.20 20.89 20.41
C LEU A 163 -12.57 21.61 21.61
N ASP A 164 -12.86 21.17 22.83
CA ASP A 164 -12.30 21.75 24.04
C ASP A 164 -10.83 21.35 24.27
N VAL A 165 -10.38 20.22 23.71
CA VAL A 165 -8.97 19.80 23.73
C VAL A 165 -8.16 20.55 22.68
N LEU A 166 -8.74 20.83 21.51
CA LEU A 166 -8.06 21.60 20.44
C LEU A 166 -7.55 22.96 20.93
N VAL A 167 -8.26 23.60 21.86
CA VAL A 167 -7.92 24.91 22.45
C VAL A 167 -7.15 24.82 23.78
N GLU A 168 -6.88 23.62 24.30
CA GLU A 168 -6.09 23.47 25.54
C GLU A 168 -4.70 24.07 25.37
N ASN A 169 -4.18 24.70 26.43
CA ASN A 169 -2.79 25.16 26.45
C ASN A 169 -1.87 23.94 26.33
N ALA A 170 -0.96 23.99 25.36
CA ALA A 170 -0.01 22.94 25.08
C ALA A 170 1.44 23.46 25.00
N ASP A 171 1.75 24.62 25.59
CA ASP A 171 3.08 25.26 25.49
C ASP A 171 4.21 24.31 25.90
N ALA A 172 3.99 23.49 26.93
CA ALA A 172 4.96 22.51 27.43
C ALA A 172 5.36 21.45 26.40
N LEU A 173 4.54 21.23 25.36
CA LEU A 173 4.74 20.20 24.34
C LEU A 173 5.47 20.75 23.09
N LEU A 174 5.71 22.05 23.00
CA LEU A 174 6.50 22.63 21.90
C LEU A 174 7.93 22.09 21.83
N ALA A 175 8.46 21.56 22.95
CA ALA A 175 9.77 20.93 22.99
C ALA A 175 9.75 19.45 22.56
N SER A 176 8.58 18.83 22.38
CA SER A 176 8.48 17.42 22.01
C SER A 176 9.14 17.12 20.67
N ALA A 177 9.75 15.95 20.56
CA ALA A 177 10.48 15.51 19.39
C ALA A 177 9.86 14.23 18.80
N PRO A 178 9.95 14.03 17.48
CA PRO A 178 9.61 12.77 16.83
C PRO A 178 10.35 11.57 17.41
N VAL A 179 9.67 10.43 17.46
CA VAL A 179 10.29 9.13 17.75
C VAL A 179 10.59 8.43 16.43
N SER A 180 11.85 8.08 16.21
CA SER A 180 12.29 7.24 15.08
C SER A 180 12.23 5.78 15.49
N VAL A 181 11.71 4.92 14.61
CA VAL A 181 11.61 3.48 14.87
C VAL A 181 12.37 2.70 13.80
N ALA A 182 13.20 1.74 14.23
CA ALA A 182 13.92 0.88 13.31
C ALA A 182 12.97 -0.15 12.67
N ARG A 183 13.22 -0.46 11.40
CA ARG A 183 12.47 -1.50 10.67
C ARG A 183 12.83 -2.90 11.19
N ALA A 184 11.92 -3.86 11.02
CA ALA A 184 12.13 -5.24 11.46
C ALA A 184 13.27 -5.91 10.67
N GLY A 185 14.30 -6.38 11.38
CA GLY A 185 15.41 -7.13 10.78
C GLY A 185 15.03 -8.55 10.37
N ALA A 186 15.92 -9.21 9.62
CA ALA A 186 15.74 -10.58 9.17
C ALA A 186 16.37 -11.59 10.13
N ALA A 187 15.58 -12.53 10.66
CA ALA A 187 16.06 -13.55 11.58
C ALA A 187 17.10 -14.50 10.90
N PRO A 188 18.33 -14.65 11.43
CA PRO A 188 19.39 -15.39 10.76
C PRO A 188 19.06 -16.85 10.43
N SER A 189 18.31 -17.54 11.29
CA SER A 189 17.91 -18.93 11.06
C SER A 189 16.99 -19.08 9.84
N ALA A 190 16.00 -18.20 9.71
CA ALA A 190 15.09 -18.18 8.57
C ALA A 190 15.81 -17.77 7.28
N VAL A 191 16.69 -16.75 7.34
CA VAL A 191 17.53 -16.34 6.21
C VAL A 191 18.38 -17.50 5.71
N LYS A 192 19.04 -18.23 6.62
CA LYS A 192 19.85 -19.40 6.28
C LYS A 192 19.01 -20.50 5.61
N GLN A 193 17.84 -20.83 6.16
CA GLN A 193 16.96 -21.84 5.59
C GLN A 193 16.45 -21.45 4.19
N MET A 194 16.01 -20.19 4.01
CA MET A 194 15.58 -19.67 2.71
C MET A 194 16.72 -19.68 1.70
N SER A 195 17.92 -19.25 2.10
CA SER A 195 19.09 -19.20 1.22
C SER A 195 19.53 -20.59 0.76
N GLN A 196 19.46 -21.60 1.62
CA GLN A 196 19.73 -22.99 1.26
C GLN A 196 18.75 -23.50 0.18
N LEU A 197 17.46 -23.21 0.33
CA LEU A 197 16.43 -23.60 -0.64
C LEU A 197 16.62 -22.87 -1.97
N LEU A 198 16.88 -21.56 -1.93
CA LEU A 198 17.15 -20.75 -3.12
C LEU A 198 18.46 -21.16 -3.83
N ALA A 199 19.49 -21.54 -3.08
CA ALA A 199 20.74 -22.03 -3.64
C ALA A 199 20.52 -23.36 -4.38
N ALA A 200 19.72 -24.28 -3.80
CA ALA A 200 19.42 -25.58 -4.40
C ALA A 200 18.40 -25.55 -5.56
N ALA A 201 17.64 -24.46 -5.70
CA ALA A 201 16.60 -24.31 -6.71
C ALA A 201 17.13 -24.43 -8.15
N LYS A 202 16.46 -25.20 -9.00
CA LYS A 202 16.79 -25.29 -10.42
C LYS A 202 16.04 -24.26 -11.25
N ARG A 203 14.84 -23.87 -10.80
CA ARG A 203 13.92 -22.94 -11.44
C ARG A 203 13.39 -21.91 -10.43
N PRO A 204 14.26 -21.11 -9.79
CA PRO A 204 13.83 -20.11 -8.81
C PRO A 204 13.03 -19.00 -9.50
N LEU A 205 12.01 -18.48 -8.82
CA LEU A 205 11.21 -17.33 -9.25
C LEU A 205 11.04 -16.35 -8.08
N ILE A 206 11.06 -15.05 -8.39
CA ILE A 206 10.76 -13.99 -7.42
C ILE A 206 9.41 -13.38 -7.78
N LEU A 207 8.51 -13.32 -6.80
CA LEU A 207 7.25 -12.58 -6.90
C LEU A 207 7.33 -11.40 -5.91
N ALA A 208 7.44 -10.19 -6.44
CA ALA A 208 7.60 -8.98 -5.63
C ALA A 208 6.36 -8.10 -5.70
N GLY A 209 5.87 -7.68 -4.53
CA GLY A 209 4.71 -6.81 -4.39
C GLY A 209 5.04 -5.39 -3.95
N GLY A 210 4.01 -4.58 -3.69
CA GLY A 210 4.17 -3.17 -3.33
C GLY A 210 4.99 -2.94 -2.05
N GLY A 211 4.99 -3.90 -1.12
CA GLY A 211 5.82 -3.84 0.10
C GLY A 211 7.32 -4.00 -0.15
N ALA A 212 7.72 -4.31 -1.39
CA ALA A 212 9.11 -4.49 -1.79
C ALA A 212 9.68 -3.34 -2.64
N ILE A 213 8.93 -2.25 -2.87
CA ILE A 213 9.36 -1.13 -3.72
C ILE A 213 10.69 -0.54 -3.26
N ASP A 214 10.86 -0.29 -1.95
CA ASP A 214 12.11 0.23 -1.36
C ASP A 214 13.28 -0.77 -1.52
N ALA A 215 12.98 -2.05 -1.72
CA ALA A 215 13.95 -3.13 -1.88
C ALA A 215 14.36 -3.37 -3.35
N ALA A 216 14.03 -2.47 -4.27
CA ALA A 216 14.30 -2.62 -5.71
C ALA A 216 15.75 -3.02 -6.03
N ALA A 217 16.73 -2.29 -5.45
CA ALA A 217 18.14 -2.51 -5.72
C ALA A 217 18.67 -3.87 -5.21
N PRO A 218 18.47 -4.27 -3.93
CA PRO A 218 18.86 -5.62 -3.50
C PRO A 218 18.05 -6.72 -4.19
N LEU A 219 16.76 -6.55 -4.50
CA LEU A 219 16.00 -7.57 -5.21
C LEU A 219 16.45 -7.78 -6.66
N MET A 220 16.86 -6.71 -7.35
CA MET A 220 17.47 -6.83 -8.68
C MET A 220 18.75 -7.66 -8.62
N ARG A 221 19.66 -7.35 -7.69
CA ARG A 221 20.88 -8.14 -7.47
C ARG A 221 20.58 -9.59 -7.09
N LEU A 222 19.54 -9.82 -6.29
CA LEU A 222 19.12 -11.16 -5.91
C LEU A 222 18.60 -11.95 -7.12
N ALA A 223 17.80 -11.32 -7.97
CA ALA A 223 17.31 -11.91 -9.21
C ALA A 223 18.47 -12.30 -10.15
N GLU A 224 19.45 -11.40 -10.32
CA GLU A 224 20.65 -11.63 -11.13
C GLU A 224 21.51 -12.76 -10.57
N THR A 225 21.74 -12.76 -9.26
CA THR A 225 22.52 -13.79 -8.55
C THR A 225 21.87 -15.18 -8.71
N LEU A 226 20.54 -15.24 -8.64
CA LEU A 226 19.81 -16.50 -8.75
C LEU A 226 19.52 -16.90 -10.19
N GLY A 227 19.63 -15.99 -11.16
CA GLY A 227 19.07 -16.16 -12.51
C GLY A 227 17.54 -16.33 -12.48
N ALA A 228 16.87 -15.72 -11.51
CA ALA A 228 15.44 -15.93 -11.24
C ALA A 228 14.58 -14.93 -12.02
N PRO A 229 13.59 -15.40 -12.82
CA PRO A 229 12.55 -14.53 -13.35
C PRO A 229 11.82 -13.78 -12.23
N VAL A 230 11.46 -12.53 -12.51
CA VAL A 230 10.82 -11.61 -11.56
C VAL A 230 9.43 -11.24 -12.04
N ALA A 231 8.42 -11.68 -11.30
CA ALA A 231 7.03 -11.30 -11.47
C ALA A 231 6.72 -10.13 -10.52
N LEU A 232 6.28 -8.99 -11.06
CA LEU A 232 5.91 -7.82 -10.26
C LEU A 232 4.39 -7.74 -10.14
N THR A 233 3.85 -7.59 -8.94
CA THR A 233 2.43 -7.24 -8.83
C THR A 233 2.18 -5.86 -9.44
N ILE A 234 0.91 -5.48 -9.63
CA ILE A 234 0.56 -4.14 -10.16
C ILE A 234 1.16 -3.04 -9.27
N ASN A 235 1.15 -3.24 -7.95
CA ASN A 235 1.70 -2.29 -6.99
C ASN A 235 3.24 -2.20 -7.02
N ALA A 236 3.94 -3.21 -7.54
CA ALA A 236 5.40 -3.20 -7.69
C ALA A 236 5.87 -2.74 -9.08
N LYS A 237 4.96 -2.35 -9.97
CA LYS A 237 5.32 -2.02 -11.34
C LYS A 237 6.31 -0.84 -11.39
N GLY A 238 7.41 -1.03 -12.12
CA GLY A 238 8.50 -0.05 -12.21
C GLY A 238 9.66 -0.31 -11.24
N MET A 239 9.54 -1.30 -10.34
CA MET A 239 10.63 -1.70 -9.45
C MET A 239 11.88 -2.18 -10.21
N LEU A 240 11.70 -2.83 -11.37
CA LEU A 240 12.76 -3.16 -12.31
C LEU A 240 12.58 -2.35 -13.61
N PRO A 241 13.68 -2.01 -14.33
CA PRO A 241 13.61 -1.43 -15.66
C PRO A 241 12.78 -2.32 -16.60
N SER A 242 11.98 -1.70 -17.48
CA SER A 242 11.15 -2.46 -18.44
C SER A 242 11.94 -3.33 -19.40
N THR A 243 13.24 -3.04 -19.58
CA THR A 243 14.17 -3.80 -20.42
C THR A 243 14.95 -4.87 -19.66
N HIS A 244 14.70 -5.04 -18.36
CA HIS A 244 15.45 -6.01 -17.55
C HIS A 244 15.18 -7.44 -18.05
N PRO A 245 16.22 -8.25 -18.34
CA PRO A 245 16.05 -9.52 -19.06
C PRO A 245 15.38 -10.62 -18.23
N LEU A 246 15.29 -10.45 -16.91
CA LEU A 246 14.55 -11.36 -16.01
C LEU A 246 13.12 -10.89 -15.70
N LEU A 247 12.69 -9.74 -16.22
CA LEU A 247 11.37 -9.19 -15.88
C LEU A 247 10.25 -9.88 -16.66
N LEU A 248 9.29 -10.46 -15.93
CA LEU A 248 8.02 -10.96 -16.47
C LEU A 248 6.97 -9.84 -16.57
N GLY A 249 7.12 -8.78 -15.76
CA GLY A 249 6.15 -7.71 -15.64
C GLY A 249 4.99 -8.07 -14.72
N SER A 250 3.85 -7.41 -14.93
CA SER A 250 2.60 -7.64 -14.19
C SER A 250 1.59 -8.42 -15.03
N THR A 251 2.03 -9.58 -15.53
CA THR A 251 1.28 -10.42 -16.50
C THR A 251 0.77 -11.73 -15.89
N GLN A 252 0.80 -11.88 -14.56
CA GLN A 252 0.47 -13.11 -13.82
C GLN A 252 -0.95 -13.61 -14.09
N THR A 253 -1.86 -12.73 -14.53
CA THR A 253 -3.22 -13.09 -14.97
C THR A 253 -3.26 -13.86 -16.28
N LEU A 254 -2.21 -13.80 -17.09
CA LEU A 254 -2.15 -14.42 -18.42
C LEU A 254 -1.73 -15.89 -18.30
N VAL A 255 -2.42 -16.76 -19.03
CA VAL A 255 -2.20 -18.23 -19.05
C VAL A 255 -0.71 -18.58 -19.20
N ALA A 256 -0.01 -17.95 -20.15
CA ALA A 256 1.41 -18.19 -20.40
C ALA A 256 2.30 -17.85 -19.19
N THR A 257 1.97 -16.79 -18.46
CA THR A 257 2.71 -16.40 -17.25
C THR A 257 2.39 -17.34 -16.09
N ARG A 258 1.12 -17.77 -15.93
CA ARG A 258 0.73 -18.79 -14.94
C ARG A 258 1.47 -20.10 -15.16
N ALA A 259 1.58 -20.56 -16.40
CA ALA A 259 2.33 -21.75 -16.75
C ALA A 259 3.81 -21.64 -16.33
N LEU A 260 4.46 -20.50 -16.61
CA LEU A 260 5.83 -20.24 -16.15
C LEU A 260 5.92 -20.28 -14.62
N VAL A 261 5.00 -19.60 -13.91
CA VAL A 261 4.98 -19.61 -12.44
C VAL A 261 4.82 -21.03 -11.89
N ALA A 262 3.97 -21.86 -12.50
CA ALA A 262 3.77 -23.24 -12.11
C ALA A 262 4.99 -24.15 -12.39
N GLU A 263 5.88 -23.77 -13.31
CA GLU A 263 7.14 -24.49 -13.55
C GLU A 263 8.18 -24.26 -12.43
N ALA A 264 8.06 -23.17 -11.65
CA ALA A 264 9.02 -22.81 -10.61
C ALA A 264 9.07 -23.85 -9.49
N ASP A 265 10.28 -24.26 -9.08
CA ASP A 265 10.46 -25.22 -7.99
C ASP A 265 10.63 -24.53 -6.62
N VAL A 266 11.08 -23.28 -6.61
CA VAL A 266 11.11 -22.40 -5.44
C VAL A 266 10.63 -21.01 -5.83
N VAL A 267 9.67 -20.47 -5.08
CA VAL A 267 9.13 -19.12 -5.27
C VAL A 267 9.43 -18.27 -4.05
N LEU A 268 10.19 -17.20 -4.22
CA LEU A 268 10.36 -16.15 -3.21
C LEU A 268 9.29 -15.08 -3.40
N ALA A 269 8.26 -15.09 -2.57
CA ALA A 269 7.22 -14.09 -2.53
C ALA A 269 7.54 -13.04 -1.44
N ILE A 270 7.86 -11.81 -1.86
CA ILE A 270 8.34 -10.74 -0.97
C ILE A 270 7.47 -9.48 -1.08
N GLY A 271 6.99 -8.99 0.07
CA GLY A 271 6.22 -7.74 0.18
C GLY A 271 4.92 -7.75 -0.63
N THR A 272 4.25 -8.90 -0.68
CA THR A 272 3.10 -9.17 -1.55
C THR A 272 2.02 -9.90 -0.78
N GLU A 273 0.76 -9.62 -1.03
CA GLU A 273 -0.34 -10.32 -0.33
C GLU A 273 -0.63 -11.68 -0.98
N LEU A 274 -0.19 -11.86 -2.23
CA LEU A 274 -0.68 -12.95 -3.08
C LEU A 274 -2.21 -12.90 -3.07
N ALA A 275 -2.75 -11.69 -3.26
CA ALA A 275 -4.17 -11.45 -3.36
C ALA A 275 -4.64 -11.80 -4.77
N GLU A 276 -5.94 -12.03 -4.95
CA GLU A 276 -6.53 -12.34 -6.25
C GLU A 276 -6.15 -11.30 -7.32
N THR A 277 -6.06 -10.02 -6.96
CA THR A 277 -5.65 -8.94 -7.88
C THR A 277 -4.17 -8.99 -8.28
N ASP A 278 -3.32 -9.72 -7.55
CA ASP A 278 -1.91 -9.90 -7.91
C ASP A 278 -1.74 -10.89 -9.08
N TYR A 279 -2.69 -11.82 -9.27
CA TYR A 279 -2.54 -12.92 -10.24
C TYR A 279 -3.80 -13.28 -11.05
N ASP A 280 -4.97 -12.70 -10.78
CA ASP A 280 -6.22 -13.03 -11.44
C ASP A 280 -7.21 -11.86 -11.55
N VAL A 281 -6.77 -10.76 -12.15
CA VAL A 281 -7.65 -9.61 -12.45
C VAL A 281 -8.77 -9.93 -13.46
N THR A 282 -8.70 -11.09 -14.12
CA THR A 282 -9.72 -11.57 -15.07
C THR A 282 -10.69 -12.60 -14.47
N PHE A 283 -10.50 -13.00 -13.21
CA PHE A 283 -11.30 -14.02 -12.51
C PHE A 283 -11.39 -15.35 -13.28
N ALA A 284 -10.30 -15.73 -13.96
CA ALA A 284 -10.21 -16.92 -14.79
C ALA A 284 -9.79 -18.17 -13.98
N GLY A 285 -9.33 -18.00 -12.74
CA GLY A 285 -8.85 -19.07 -11.87
C GLY A 285 -7.56 -19.74 -12.35
N GLY A 286 -7.05 -20.71 -11.58
CA GLY A 286 -5.92 -21.56 -12.00
C GLY A 286 -4.53 -20.93 -11.83
N PHE A 287 -4.37 -20.00 -10.89
CA PHE A 287 -3.04 -19.62 -10.42
C PHE A 287 -2.58 -20.59 -9.33
N GLU A 288 -1.49 -21.29 -9.59
CA GLU A 288 -0.94 -22.32 -8.70
C GLU A 288 0.55 -22.07 -8.43
N LEU A 289 0.98 -22.47 -7.23
CA LEU A 289 2.37 -22.40 -6.77
C LEU A 289 2.79 -23.79 -6.27
N PRO A 290 3.03 -24.77 -7.16
CA PRO A 290 3.32 -26.15 -6.78
C PRO A 290 4.72 -26.33 -6.16
N GLY A 291 5.63 -25.39 -6.41
CA GLY A 291 6.97 -25.37 -5.81
C GLY A 291 6.96 -24.93 -4.34
N LEU A 292 8.16 -24.88 -3.74
CA LEU A 292 8.33 -24.40 -2.36
C LEU A 292 8.14 -22.88 -2.31
N LEU A 293 7.16 -22.44 -1.54
CA LEU A 293 6.89 -21.02 -1.33
C LEU A 293 7.67 -20.47 -0.12
N LEU A 294 8.50 -19.46 -0.34
CA LEU A 294 9.19 -18.69 0.70
C LEU A 294 8.51 -17.32 0.80
N ARG A 295 8.01 -16.98 1.99
CA ARG A 295 7.24 -15.74 2.24
C ARG A 295 8.06 -14.77 3.08
N VAL A 296 8.22 -13.54 2.58
CA VAL A 296 8.80 -12.42 3.32
C VAL A 296 7.79 -11.29 3.37
N ASP A 297 7.38 -10.88 4.57
CA ASP A 297 6.47 -9.75 4.76
C ASP A 297 6.75 -9.04 6.09
N ILE A 298 6.42 -7.75 6.19
CA ILE A 298 6.56 -6.99 7.45
C ILE A 298 5.42 -7.35 8.42
N ASP A 299 4.28 -7.80 7.91
CA ASP A 299 3.10 -8.19 8.67
C ASP A 299 3.07 -9.72 8.88
N PRO A 300 3.15 -10.21 10.13
CA PRO A 300 3.18 -11.65 10.41
C PRO A 300 1.96 -12.39 9.88
N ASP A 301 0.78 -11.75 9.86
CA ASP A 301 -0.44 -12.38 9.37
C ASP A 301 -0.39 -12.55 7.83
N GLN A 302 0.19 -11.57 7.12
CA GLN A 302 0.35 -11.70 5.67
C GLN A 302 1.27 -12.84 5.27
N THR A 303 2.26 -13.19 6.08
CA THR A 303 3.20 -14.27 5.73
C THR A 303 2.50 -15.62 5.48
N VAL A 304 1.30 -15.84 6.02
CA VAL A 304 0.58 -17.13 5.95
C VAL A 304 -0.77 -17.08 5.21
N ARG A 305 -1.25 -15.89 4.83
CA ARG A 305 -2.54 -15.73 4.12
C ARG A 305 -2.46 -16.18 2.65
N ASN A 306 -3.61 -16.60 2.12
CA ASN A 306 -3.88 -17.05 0.74
C ASN A 306 -3.14 -18.33 0.32
N TYR A 307 -1.82 -18.38 0.50
CA TYR A 307 -0.96 -19.51 0.16
C TYR A 307 -0.05 -19.89 1.33
N PRO A 308 -0.10 -21.14 1.83
CA PRO A 308 0.73 -21.56 2.95
C PRO A 308 2.21 -21.63 2.54
N PRO A 309 3.13 -20.91 3.24
CA PRO A 309 4.55 -20.99 2.95
C PRO A 309 5.19 -22.30 3.44
N HIS A 310 6.27 -22.68 2.77
CA HIS A 310 7.25 -23.61 3.32
C HIS A 310 8.15 -22.96 4.38
N VAL A 311 8.55 -21.69 4.16
CA VAL A 311 9.27 -20.86 5.14
C VAL A 311 8.70 -19.45 5.13
N ALA A 312 8.41 -18.91 6.32
CA ALA A 312 7.97 -17.53 6.51
C ALA A 312 9.04 -16.73 7.25
N LEU A 313 9.24 -15.49 6.84
CA LEU A 313 10.14 -14.52 7.46
C LEU A 313 9.40 -13.20 7.66
N VAL A 314 9.23 -12.81 8.92
CA VAL A 314 8.71 -11.49 9.27
C VAL A 314 9.88 -10.50 9.29
N ALA A 315 9.96 -9.65 8.27
CA ALA A 315 11.05 -8.70 8.10
C ALA A 315 10.67 -7.59 7.11
N ASP A 316 11.38 -6.47 7.19
CA ASP A 316 11.42 -5.50 6.10
C ASP A 316 12.02 -6.14 4.84
N ALA A 317 11.42 -5.85 3.68
CA ALA A 317 11.79 -6.47 2.42
C ALA A 317 13.23 -6.15 1.99
N GLN A 318 13.71 -4.93 2.26
CA GLN A 318 15.07 -4.52 1.92
C GLN A 318 16.07 -5.27 2.80
N LEU A 319 15.85 -5.27 4.12
CA LEU A 319 16.72 -5.97 5.07
C LEU A 319 16.75 -7.49 4.82
N ALA A 320 15.60 -8.09 4.46
CA ALA A 320 15.54 -9.49 4.08
C ALA A 320 16.31 -9.78 2.79
N ALA A 321 16.12 -8.98 1.73
CA ALA A 321 16.82 -9.17 0.46
C ALA A 321 18.35 -9.01 0.62
N GLU A 322 18.79 -8.03 1.42
CA GLU A 322 20.21 -7.83 1.76
C GLU A 322 20.79 -9.00 2.56
N ALA A 323 20.06 -9.52 3.54
CA ALA A 323 20.49 -10.67 4.33
C ALA A 323 20.59 -11.95 3.48
N LEU A 324 19.62 -12.19 2.57
CA LEU A 324 19.66 -13.30 1.62
C LEU A 324 20.86 -13.19 0.68
N LEU A 325 21.14 -12.00 0.14
CA LEU A 325 22.31 -11.76 -0.70
C LEU A 325 23.62 -12.05 0.04
N ALA A 326 23.74 -11.59 1.28
CA ALA A 326 24.92 -11.82 2.10
C ALA A 326 25.16 -13.32 2.33
N GLU A 327 24.12 -14.07 2.69
CA GLU A 327 24.22 -15.52 2.90
C GLU A 327 24.57 -16.26 1.60
N LEU A 328 23.91 -15.92 0.49
CA LEU A 328 24.16 -16.53 -0.83
C LEU A 328 25.56 -16.24 -1.37
N SER A 329 26.17 -15.11 -1.02
CA SER A 329 27.55 -14.78 -1.45
C SER A 329 28.61 -15.77 -0.97
N THR A 330 28.31 -16.52 0.09
CA THR A 330 29.20 -17.54 0.68
C THR A 330 28.82 -18.97 0.27
N THR A 331 27.74 -19.13 -0.49
CA THR A 331 27.19 -20.44 -0.87
C THR A 331 27.46 -20.72 -2.36
N PRO A 332 28.14 -21.83 -2.71
CA PRO A 332 28.30 -22.21 -4.11
C PRO A 332 26.95 -22.43 -4.78
N LEU A 333 26.66 -21.67 -5.84
CA LEU A 333 25.43 -21.83 -6.62
C LEU A 333 25.67 -22.83 -7.76
N PRO A 334 24.90 -23.94 -7.83
CA PRO A 334 25.01 -24.87 -8.94
C PRO A 334 24.58 -24.18 -10.24
N ALA A 335 25.05 -24.71 -11.38
CA ALA A 335 24.58 -24.27 -12.69
C ALA A 335 23.04 -24.42 -12.74
N ARG A 336 22.36 -23.31 -13.07
CA ARG A 336 20.91 -23.30 -13.25
C ARG A 336 20.53 -24.09 -14.49
N HIS A 337 19.27 -24.51 -14.57
CA HIS A 337 18.78 -25.21 -15.76
C HIS A 337 18.92 -24.28 -16.97
N SER A 338 19.50 -24.81 -18.06
CA SER A 338 19.96 -23.98 -19.18
C SER A 338 18.84 -23.20 -19.87
N ASP A 339 17.60 -23.65 -19.74
CA ASP A 339 16.43 -23.04 -20.36
C ASP A 339 15.64 -22.10 -19.43
N TRP A 340 16.11 -21.87 -18.19
CA TRP A 340 15.48 -20.99 -17.19
C TRP A 340 16.02 -19.55 -17.26
N GLY A 341 15.55 -18.68 -16.37
CA GLY A 341 16.02 -17.30 -16.27
C GLY A 341 15.70 -16.47 -17.51
N THR A 342 16.71 -15.81 -18.08
CA THR A 342 16.54 -14.89 -19.22
C THR A 342 15.98 -15.59 -20.46
N GLN A 343 16.35 -16.85 -20.70
CA GLN A 343 15.84 -17.63 -21.84
C GLN A 343 14.35 -17.95 -21.68
N ARG A 344 13.92 -18.33 -20.47
CA ARG A 344 12.49 -18.60 -20.19
C ARG A 344 11.64 -17.33 -20.31
N VAL A 345 12.17 -16.21 -19.81
CA VAL A 345 11.53 -14.88 -19.90
C VAL A 345 11.42 -14.45 -21.36
N ALA A 346 12.48 -14.59 -22.16
CA ALA A 346 12.44 -14.29 -23.59
C ALA A 346 11.41 -15.14 -24.35
N ARG A 347 11.30 -16.44 -24.04
CA ARG A 347 10.27 -17.34 -24.61
C ARG A 347 8.86 -16.88 -24.24
N LEU A 348 8.63 -16.49 -22.98
CA LEU A 348 7.34 -15.94 -22.56
C LEU A 348 7.01 -14.68 -23.38
N TRP A 349 7.96 -13.77 -23.53
CA TRP A 349 7.74 -12.53 -24.29
C TRP A 349 7.46 -12.79 -25.77
N ALA A 350 8.10 -13.79 -26.38
CA ALA A 350 7.82 -14.23 -27.75
C ALA A 350 6.39 -14.79 -27.90
N GLU A 351 5.85 -15.43 -26.86
CA GLU A 351 4.46 -15.91 -26.83
C GLU A 351 3.45 -14.78 -26.60
N LEU A 352 3.75 -13.86 -25.67
CA LEU A 352 2.82 -12.80 -25.28
C LEU A 352 2.73 -11.67 -26.32
N THR A 353 3.85 -11.25 -26.92
CA THR A 353 3.89 -10.06 -27.80
C THR A 353 2.88 -10.14 -28.96
N PRO A 354 2.76 -11.25 -29.71
CA PRO A 354 1.77 -11.37 -30.78
C PRO A 354 0.32 -11.20 -30.31
N THR A 355 0.00 -11.63 -29.08
CA THR A 355 -1.37 -11.56 -28.53
C THR A 355 -1.81 -10.12 -28.26
N TRP A 356 -0.88 -9.24 -27.90
CA TRP A 356 -1.17 -7.83 -27.59
C TRP A 356 -1.42 -7.00 -28.84
N ASP A 357 -0.67 -7.27 -29.91
CA ASP A 357 -0.88 -6.59 -31.19
C ASP A 357 -2.18 -7.04 -31.87
N ALA A 358 -2.55 -8.32 -31.73
CA ALA A 358 -3.86 -8.82 -32.17
C ALA A 358 -5.03 -8.16 -31.43
N ALA A 359 -4.89 -7.85 -30.13
CA ALA A 359 -5.89 -7.13 -29.36
C ALA A 359 -6.04 -5.67 -29.82
N ARG A 360 -4.93 -4.99 -30.14
CA ARG A 360 -4.92 -3.63 -30.72
C ARG A 360 -5.46 -3.57 -32.15
N ALA A 361 -5.33 -4.64 -32.91
CA ALA A 361 -5.81 -4.75 -34.30
C ALA A 361 -7.32 -5.05 -34.41
N ARG A 362 -8.03 -5.32 -33.32
CA ARG A 362 -9.50 -5.45 -33.35
C ARG A 362 -10.11 -4.09 -33.71
N LYS A 363 -10.70 -4.01 -34.91
CA LYS A 363 -11.37 -2.81 -35.43
C LYS A 363 -12.41 -2.29 -34.43
N PRO A 364 -12.63 -0.95 -34.33
CA PRO A 364 -13.74 -0.40 -33.57
C PRO A 364 -15.05 -1.04 -34.04
N CYS A 365 -15.99 -1.20 -33.11
CA CYS A 365 -17.34 -1.72 -33.36
C CYS A 365 -18.10 -0.77 -34.30
N SER A 366 -17.80 -0.77 -35.60
CA SER A 366 -18.39 0.12 -36.59
C SER A 366 -19.18 -0.63 -37.67
N SER A 367 -19.46 -1.92 -37.48
CA SER A 367 -20.17 -2.75 -38.47
C SER A 367 -21.54 -3.29 -38.03
N THR A 368 -22.06 -2.86 -36.88
CA THR A 368 -23.43 -3.19 -36.44
C THR A 368 -24.31 -1.92 -36.40
N PRO A 369 -25.43 -1.85 -37.15
CA PRO A 369 -26.27 -0.66 -37.23
C PRO A 369 -26.86 -0.18 -35.88
N SER A 370 -26.86 -1.01 -34.85
CA SER A 370 -27.46 -0.73 -33.54
C SER A 370 -26.57 0.09 -32.57
N CYS A 371 -25.28 0.27 -32.87
CA CYS A 371 -24.33 0.89 -31.92
C CYS A 371 -24.10 2.40 -32.13
N ARG A 372 -24.92 3.11 -32.93
CA ARG A 372 -24.71 4.54 -33.23
C ARG A 372 -24.89 5.52 -32.06
N HIS A 373 -25.30 5.05 -30.87
CA HIS A 373 -25.63 5.92 -29.73
C HIS A 373 -24.78 5.67 -28.46
N CYS A 374 -23.68 4.92 -28.53
CA CYS A 374 -22.79 4.75 -27.37
C CYS A 374 -21.53 5.64 -27.52
N PRO A 375 -21.40 6.76 -26.77
CA PRO A 375 -20.28 7.69 -26.93
C PRO A 375 -19.02 7.27 -26.16
N THR A 376 -18.99 6.09 -25.56
CA THR A 376 -17.85 5.58 -24.77
C THR A 376 -17.26 4.32 -25.40
N PRO A 377 -15.92 4.23 -25.54
CA PRO A 377 -15.28 2.96 -25.90
C PRO A 377 -15.54 1.94 -24.78
N CYS A 378 -16.17 0.81 -25.10
CA CYS A 378 -16.30 -0.30 -24.15
C CYS A 378 -14.92 -0.96 -23.96
N TRP A 379 -14.22 -0.56 -22.91
CA TRP A 379 -12.93 -1.14 -22.50
C TRP A 379 -13.05 -2.50 -21.81
N TRP A 380 -14.28 -2.92 -21.46
CA TRP A 380 -14.54 -4.22 -20.86
C TRP A 380 -15.08 -5.19 -21.91
N ALA A 381 -14.30 -6.22 -22.22
CA ALA A 381 -14.69 -7.31 -23.10
C ALA A 381 -15.74 -8.19 -22.41
N ILE A 382 -17.01 -7.79 -22.46
CA ILE A 382 -18.13 -8.67 -22.12
C ILE A 382 -18.27 -9.66 -23.29
N PRO A 383 -18.28 -10.99 -23.05
CA PRO A 383 -18.52 -11.97 -24.11
C PRO A 383 -19.90 -11.74 -24.75
N PRO A 384 -20.05 -11.86 -26.09
CA PRO A 384 -21.31 -11.61 -26.80
C PRO A 384 -22.48 -12.47 -26.30
N SER A 385 -22.21 -13.61 -25.67
CA SER A 385 -23.22 -14.55 -25.18
C SER A 385 -24.01 -14.08 -23.95
N ARG A 386 -23.66 -12.95 -23.32
CA ARG A 386 -24.37 -12.41 -22.16
C ARG A 386 -25.22 -11.17 -22.43
N CYS A 387 -25.32 -10.72 -23.68
CA CYS A 387 -26.28 -9.69 -24.08
C CYS A 387 -27.63 -10.32 -24.43
N THR A 388 -28.33 -10.87 -23.46
CA THR A 388 -29.79 -11.11 -23.60
C THR A 388 -30.49 -9.78 -23.35
N ALA A 389 -31.01 -9.18 -24.42
CA ALA A 389 -31.86 -8.00 -24.36
C ALA A 389 -33.12 -8.31 -23.53
N ALA A 390 -33.29 -7.59 -22.42
CA ALA A 390 -34.58 -7.49 -21.77
C ALA A 390 -35.43 -6.52 -22.61
N THR A 391 -36.51 -7.03 -23.19
CA THR A 391 -37.62 -6.26 -23.77
C THR A 391 -38.45 -5.61 -22.68
#